data_AF-A0A841HQ34-F1
#
_entry.id   AF-A0A841HQ34-F1
#
_cell.length_a   1.000
_cell.length_b   1.000
_cell.length_c   1.000
_cell.angle_alpha   90.00
_cell.angle_beta   90.00
_cell.angle_gamma   90.00
#
_symmetry.space_group_name_H-M   'P 1'
#
loop_
_entity.id
_entity.type
_entity.pdbx_description
1 polymer ?
#
loop_
_entity_poly.entity_id
_entity_poly.type
_entity_poly.pdbx_seq_one_letter_code
_entity_poly.pdbx_strand_id
1 'polypeptide(L)'
;MKSRLLLSAVAFACFAATGTALADCAADSTVQQTQQRYAKAQQLEAAGNLEAAFNSYVAAQDYTCDPNPVEGPAARRAAPLALQLGGAAEKSGNFEKAFDLYDRGGQYAAADRALMAWARANPDSPGVYGKARDVLEDRALGAFAANNKARLAVTGAYTPDPRNLTEVLAMPAKGFERALQKESTAFNEEYLRGIVQRVATRPEDPTDFAATQAWVNAQQPFVQKWSKFPGGDPLKASRDSLGLARTWGHAAADQAEGAKLLAQRNQRIEQRVATLTKSYAGAPELLAAAIDYQGDFLTEDHTAKDKRMDTIRTQAGQLGDTANSKQRYALAAEYYSVAGQDEKAQAARDAMQKLAMAKMQPQIDQAQQQAERIKQEYSDPAKVQAMKDQALAMQKRLQEQQKANAKTKAKKADDLESELGL
;
A
#
# COMPACT_ATOMS: atom_id res chain seq x y z
N MET A 1 32.51 63.23 70.54
CA MET A 1 33.89 63.02 70.05
C MET A 1 34.08 61.53 69.77
N LYS A 2 34.40 61.20 68.51
CA LYS A 2 35.08 59.97 68.01
C LYS A 2 34.40 58.61 68.31
N SER A 3 34.28 57.65 67.39
CA SER A 3 34.46 57.58 65.94
C SER A 3 33.83 56.26 65.49
N ARG A 4 33.47 56.20 64.21
CA ARG A 4 32.87 55.11 63.43
C ARG A 4 33.70 53.81 63.46
N LEU A 5 33.06 52.64 63.33
CA LEU A 5 33.10 51.77 62.12
C LEU A 5 32.62 50.31 62.38
N LEU A 6 31.83 49.83 61.39
CA LEU A 6 31.69 48.46 60.84
C LEU A 6 30.93 47.41 61.68
N LEU A 7 29.69 47.04 61.30
CA LEU A 7 29.25 46.14 60.20
C LEU A 7 29.66 44.66 60.35
N SER A 8 28.61 43.82 60.35
CA SER A 8 28.56 42.44 59.85
C SER A 8 29.01 41.29 60.77
N ALA A 9 28.05 40.60 61.38
CA ALA A 9 28.02 39.12 61.49
C ALA A 9 26.73 38.64 62.19
N VAL A 10 25.61 38.68 61.47
CA VAL A 10 24.44 37.82 61.74
C VAL A 10 24.35 36.87 60.56
N ALA A 11 24.36 35.56 60.84
CA ALA A 11 24.02 34.40 59.99
C ALA A 11 25.13 33.34 59.95
N PHE A 12 25.23 32.51 61.00
CA PHE A 12 25.85 31.18 60.90
C PHE A 12 25.21 30.24 61.92
N ALA A 13 23.95 29.88 61.69
CA ALA A 13 23.26 28.82 62.43
C ALA A 13 22.04 28.30 61.66
N CYS A 14 22.21 27.90 60.39
CA CYS A 14 21.17 27.22 59.60
C CYS A 14 21.75 26.41 58.41
N PHE A 15 22.86 25.67 58.61
CA PHE A 15 23.31 24.66 57.65
C PHE A 15 23.74 23.38 58.38
N ALA A 16 22.77 22.70 58.99
CA ALA A 16 22.90 21.32 59.44
C ALA A 16 21.64 20.51 59.11
N ALA A 17 21.02 20.83 57.98
CA ALA A 17 20.03 20.00 57.30
C ALA A 17 20.31 20.09 55.81
N THR A 18 21.49 19.62 55.38
CA THR A 18 21.60 19.08 54.03
C THR A 18 20.70 17.86 54.02
N GLY A 19 19.42 18.08 53.70
CA GLY A 19 18.56 17.03 53.24
C GLY A 19 19.33 16.32 52.14
N THR A 20 19.66 15.06 52.39
CA THR A 20 19.86 14.12 51.30
C THR A 20 18.58 14.18 50.48
N ALA A 21 18.57 15.02 49.44
CA ALA A 21 17.71 14.77 48.32
C ALA A 21 18.15 13.39 47.81
N LEU A 22 17.49 12.35 48.30
CA LEU A 22 17.55 11.03 47.70
C LEU A 22 17.15 11.29 46.25
N ALA A 23 18.11 11.13 45.34
CA ALA A 23 17.75 11.01 43.94
C ALA A 23 16.77 9.83 43.90
N ASP A 24 15.48 10.12 43.67
CA ASP A 24 14.47 9.08 43.50
C ASP A 24 14.98 8.19 42.37
N CYS A 25 15.43 7.00 42.75
CA CYS A 25 15.92 6.06 41.78
C CYS A 25 14.72 5.64 40.90
N ALA A 26 14.84 5.88 39.60
CA ALA A 26 13.81 5.61 38.62
C ALA A 26 13.83 4.13 38.18
N ALA A 27 13.78 3.19 39.12
CA ALA A 27 13.65 1.77 38.80
C ALA A 27 12.19 1.39 38.56
N ASP A 28 11.94 0.65 37.49
CA ASP A 28 10.61 0.13 37.14
C ASP A 28 10.20 -1.10 37.97
N SER A 29 11.15 -1.69 38.72
CA SER A 29 10.91 -2.88 39.53
C SER A 29 11.50 -2.76 40.93
N THR A 30 10.85 -3.42 41.90
CA THR A 30 11.39 -3.64 43.25
C THR A 30 12.13 -4.97 43.34
N VAL A 31 13.03 -5.11 44.32
CA VAL A 31 13.73 -6.39 44.59
C VAL A 31 12.75 -7.54 44.85
N GLN A 32 11.62 -7.27 45.51
CA GLN A 32 10.61 -8.29 45.76
C GLN A 32 9.97 -8.79 44.44
N GLN A 33 9.69 -7.87 43.51
CA GLN A 33 9.12 -8.23 42.20
C GLN A 33 10.09 -9.07 41.37
N THR A 34 11.38 -8.73 41.35
CA THR A 34 12.38 -9.53 40.61
C THR A 34 12.55 -10.93 41.20
N GLN A 35 12.53 -11.06 42.53
CA GLN A 35 12.53 -12.37 43.22
C GLN A 35 11.27 -13.21 42.90
N GLN A 36 10.09 -12.59 42.90
CA GLN A 36 8.84 -13.28 42.53
C GLN A 36 8.88 -13.78 41.08
N ARG A 37 9.38 -12.95 40.14
CA ARG A 37 9.56 -13.33 38.73
C ARG A 37 10.54 -14.49 38.60
N TYR A 38 11.63 -14.48 39.36
CA TYR A 38 12.59 -15.58 39.39
C TYR A 38 11.97 -16.90 39.89
N ALA A 39 11.23 -16.87 41.00
CA ALA A 39 10.55 -18.05 41.53
C ALA A 39 9.50 -18.59 40.54
N LYS A 40 8.72 -17.70 39.91
CA LYS A 40 7.77 -18.07 38.85
C LYS A 40 8.47 -18.71 37.65
N ALA A 41 9.62 -18.17 37.24
CA ALA A 41 10.40 -18.72 36.14
C ALA A 41 10.85 -20.16 36.42
N GLN A 42 11.29 -20.46 37.65
CA GLN A 42 11.65 -21.82 38.07
C GLN A 42 10.46 -22.79 37.98
N GLN A 43 9.27 -22.36 38.41
CA GLN A 43 8.05 -23.17 38.30
C GLN A 43 7.68 -23.45 36.84
N LEU A 44 7.75 -22.44 35.98
CA LEU A 44 7.46 -22.57 34.55
C LEU A 44 8.46 -23.48 33.85
N GLU A 45 9.74 -23.40 34.21
CA GLU A 45 10.78 -24.26 33.65
C GLU A 45 10.56 -25.72 34.06
N ALA A 46 10.25 -25.96 35.33
CA ALA A 46 9.92 -27.30 35.83
C ALA A 46 8.66 -27.90 35.18
N ALA A 47 7.71 -27.06 34.77
CA ALA A 47 6.52 -27.46 34.04
C ALA A 47 6.76 -27.65 32.52
N GLY A 48 7.99 -27.44 32.03
CA GLY A 48 8.33 -27.56 30.60
C GLY A 48 7.87 -26.38 29.74
N ASN A 49 7.35 -25.30 30.34
CA ASN A 49 6.95 -24.09 29.62
C ASN A 49 8.15 -23.16 29.43
N LEU A 50 9.08 -23.58 28.55
CA LEU A 50 10.40 -22.97 28.39
C LEU A 50 10.36 -21.51 27.92
N GLU A 51 9.43 -21.13 27.03
CA GLU A 51 9.31 -19.75 26.54
C GLU A 51 8.79 -18.80 27.64
N ALA A 52 7.79 -19.22 28.41
CA ALA A 52 7.30 -18.43 29.54
C ALA A 52 8.35 -18.36 30.68
N ALA A 53 9.09 -19.45 30.91
CA ALA A 53 10.20 -19.48 31.85
C ALA A 53 11.29 -18.49 31.45
N PHE A 54 11.72 -18.53 30.18
CA PHE A 54 12.70 -17.58 29.63
C PHE A 54 12.26 -16.12 29.83
N ASN A 55 11.04 -15.77 29.43
CA ASN A 55 10.51 -14.42 29.58
C ASN A 55 10.49 -13.97 31.05
N SER A 56 10.16 -14.88 31.97
CA SER A 56 10.15 -14.60 33.41
C SER A 56 11.57 -14.45 34.00
N TYR A 57 12.55 -15.23 33.51
CA TYR A 57 13.96 -15.04 33.87
C TYR A 57 14.55 -13.74 33.34
N VAL A 58 14.17 -13.31 32.12
CA VAL A 58 14.58 -12.01 31.60
C VAL A 58 14.04 -10.88 32.46
N ALA A 59 12.74 -10.92 32.80
CA ALA A 59 12.11 -9.90 33.65
C ALA A 59 12.61 -9.91 35.11
N ALA A 60 13.21 -11.01 35.57
CA ALA A 60 13.86 -11.07 36.88
C ALA A 60 15.23 -10.37 36.92
N GLN A 61 15.78 -10.03 35.76
CA GLN A 61 17.05 -9.27 35.64
C GLN A 61 16.84 -7.76 35.65
N ASP A 62 15.60 -7.26 35.79
CA ASP A 62 15.31 -5.84 35.76
C ASP A 62 16.13 -5.05 36.79
N TYR A 63 16.44 -3.80 36.43
CA TYR A 63 17.10 -2.85 37.30
C TYR A 63 16.21 -2.51 38.50
N THR A 64 16.83 -2.47 39.68
CA THR A 64 16.22 -2.11 40.96
C THR A 64 17.10 -1.07 41.66
N CYS A 65 16.51 -0.27 42.55
CA CYS A 65 17.26 0.76 43.27
C CYS A 65 18.25 0.21 44.29
N ASP A 66 17.91 -0.95 44.86
CA ASP A 66 18.82 -1.76 45.66
C ASP A 66 19.47 -2.85 44.80
N PRO A 67 20.61 -3.43 45.19
CA PRO A 67 21.21 -4.54 44.45
C PRO A 67 20.23 -5.70 44.23
N ASN A 68 20.00 -6.09 42.98
CA ASN A 68 19.14 -7.22 42.62
C ASN A 68 19.86 -8.56 42.88
N PRO A 69 19.49 -9.34 43.92
CA PRO A 69 20.22 -10.55 44.27
C PRO A 69 19.99 -11.70 43.29
N VAL A 70 18.94 -11.64 42.46
CA VAL A 70 18.58 -12.70 41.50
C VAL A 70 19.00 -12.39 40.07
N GLU A 71 19.57 -11.22 39.78
CA GLU A 71 19.97 -10.81 38.43
C GLU A 71 20.94 -11.82 37.78
N GLY A 72 22.06 -12.12 38.44
CA GLY A 72 23.05 -13.10 37.97
C GLY A 72 22.49 -14.53 37.86
N PRO A 73 21.82 -15.07 38.91
CA PRO A 73 21.13 -16.36 38.83
C PRO A 73 20.10 -16.45 37.69
N ALA A 74 19.33 -15.40 37.46
CA ALA A 74 18.33 -15.33 36.38
C ALA A 74 19.00 -15.31 35.01
N ALA A 75 20.05 -14.50 34.81
CA ALA A 75 20.84 -14.48 33.59
C ALA A 75 21.43 -15.86 33.26
N ARG A 76 21.92 -16.58 34.28
CA ARG A 76 22.47 -17.94 34.11
C ARG A 76 21.44 -18.95 33.60
N ARG A 77 20.16 -18.82 33.98
CA ARG A 77 19.08 -19.69 33.49
C ARG A 77 18.53 -19.22 32.14
N ALA A 78 18.45 -17.91 31.91
CA ALA A 78 17.98 -17.36 30.64
C ALA A 78 18.90 -17.69 29.46
N ALA A 79 20.22 -17.65 29.65
CA ALA A 79 21.21 -17.84 28.58
C ALA A 79 21.08 -19.17 27.80
N PRO A 80 21.00 -20.37 28.43
CA PRO A 80 20.81 -21.63 27.70
C PRO A 80 19.42 -21.74 27.05
N LEU A 81 18.36 -21.21 27.69
CA LEU A 81 17.02 -21.18 27.10
C LEU A 81 16.99 -20.31 25.84
N ALA A 82 17.68 -19.16 25.85
CA ALA A 82 17.83 -18.31 24.67
C ALA A 82 18.52 -19.02 23.51
N LEU A 83 19.58 -19.80 23.77
CA LEU A 83 20.23 -20.59 22.73
C LEU A 83 19.28 -21.63 22.10
N GLN A 84 18.53 -22.34 22.94
CA GLN A 84 17.58 -23.35 22.48
C GLN A 84 16.43 -22.74 21.68
N LEU A 85 15.75 -21.73 22.25
CA LEU A 85 14.58 -21.09 21.65
C LEU A 85 14.98 -20.27 20.42
N GLY A 86 16.06 -19.49 20.51
CA GLY A 86 16.61 -18.69 19.41
C GLY A 86 17.07 -19.57 18.26
N GLY A 87 17.76 -20.68 18.55
CA GLY A 87 18.17 -21.65 17.54
C GLY A 87 17.00 -22.33 16.84
N ALA A 88 15.90 -22.60 17.55
CA ALA A 88 14.67 -23.11 16.94
C ALA A 88 14.02 -22.07 16.01
N ALA A 89 13.95 -20.80 16.43
CA ALA A 89 13.42 -19.70 15.61
C ALA A 89 14.29 -19.42 14.36
N GLU A 90 15.61 -19.48 14.50
CA GLU A 90 16.56 -19.32 13.38
C GLU A 90 16.36 -20.45 12.35
N LYS A 91 16.20 -21.70 12.80
CA LYS A 91 15.91 -22.85 11.92
C LYS A 91 14.56 -22.76 11.21
N SER A 92 13.58 -22.10 11.81
CA SER A 92 12.28 -21.86 11.17
C SER A 92 12.27 -20.62 10.27
N GLY A 93 13.41 -19.94 10.09
CA GLY A 93 13.51 -18.70 9.31
C GLY A 93 12.91 -17.46 9.99
N ASN A 94 12.52 -17.55 11.26
CA ASN A 94 12.01 -16.42 12.03
C ASN A 94 13.18 -15.68 12.70
N PHE A 95 13.93 -14.95 11.88
CA PHE A 95 15.12 -14.23 12.31
C PHE A 95 14.84 -13.09 13.29
N GLU A 96 13.66 -12.45 13.22
CA GLU A 96 13.24 -11.44 14.18
C GLU A 96 13.08 -12.04 15.59
N LYS A 97 12.35 -13.16 15.70
CA LYS A 97 12.20 -13.87 16.99
C LYS A 97 13.54 -14.40 17.48
N ALA A 98 14.37 -14.95 16.59
CA ALA A 98 15.70 -15.42 16.94
C ALA A 98 16.57 -14.29 17.52
N PHE A 99 16.58 -13.12 16.87
CA PHE A 99 17.26 -11.93 17.37
C PHE A 99 16.80 -11.56 18.78
N ASP A 100 15.49 -11.41 19.01
CA ASP A 100 14.94 -11.01 20.32
C ASP A 100 15.34 -11.98 21.44
N LEU A 101 15.21 -13.29 21.17
CA LEU A 101 15.56 -14.34 22.12
C LEU A 101 17.04 -14.33 22.47
N TYR A 102 17.91 -14.25 21.46
CA TYR A 102 19.36 -14.19 21.68
C TYR A 102 19.76 -12.91 22.43
N ASP A 103 19.24 -11.75 22.02
CA ASP A 103 19.60 -10.46 22.60
C ASP A 103 19.21 -10.38 24.09
N ARG A 104 17.97 -10.75 24.41
CA ARG A 104 17.45 -10.76 25.79
C ARG A 104 18.12 -11.84 26.66
N GLY A 105 18.64 -12.90 26.04
CA GLY A 105 19.41 -13.94 26.71
C GLY A 105 20.89 -13.62 26.92
N GLY A 106 21.39 -12.49 26.41
CA GLY A 106 22.81 -12.12 26.46
C GLY A 106 23.69 -12.76 25.38
N GLN A 107 23.10 -13.48 24.42
CA GLN A 107 23.80 -14.16 23.33
C GLN A 107 24.09 -13.19 22.17
N TYR A 108 24.78 -12.08 22.45
CA TYR A 108 24.86 -10.93 21.53
C TYR A 108 25.48 -11.26 20.16
N ALA A 109 26.50 -12.12 20.09
CA ALA A 109 27.06 -12.53 18.81
C ALA A 109 26.06 -13.34 17.94
N ALA A 110 25.23 -14.18 18.57
CA ALA A 110 24.17 -14.90 17.87
C ALA A 110 23.02 -13.96 17.49
N ALA A 111 22.69 -12.99 18.35
CA ALA A 111 21.71 -11.94 18.09
C ALA A 111 22.11 -11.12 16.86
N ASP A 112 23.36 -10.64 16.78
CA ASP A 112 23.88 -9.91 15.62
C ASP A 112 23.76 -10.72 14.33
N ARG A 113 24.12 -12.00 14.37
CA ARG A 113 23.99 -12.88 13.20
C ARG A 113 22.53 -12.98 12.75
N ALA A 114 21.60 -13.18 13.68
CA ALA A 114 20.17 -13.25 13.38
C ALA A 114 19.62 -11.91 12.86
N LEU A 115 20.05 -10.79 13.44
CA LEU A 115 19.68 -9.43 13.00
C LEU A 115 20.15 -9.16 11.56
N MET A 116 21.39 -9.51 11.25
CA MET A 116 21.92 -9.36 9.89
C MET A 116 21.23 -10.31 8.91
N ALA A 117 20.91 -11.54 9.30
CA ALA A 117 20.11 -12.45 8.48
C ALA A 117 18.70 -11.87 8.22
N TRP A 118 18.07 -11.28 9.24
CA TRP A 118 16.77 -10.63 9.12
C TRP A 118 16.82 -9.42 8.17
N ALA A 119 17.83 -8.56 8.30
CA ALA A 119 18.04 -7.41 7.43
C ALA A 119 18.27 -7.82 5.97
N ARG A 120 19.09 -8.85 5.73
CA ARG A 120 19.33 -9.40 4.38
C ARG A 120 18.09 -10.05 3.77
N ALA A 121 17.25 -10.69 4.59
CA ALA A 121 15.98 -11.27 4.15
C ALA A 121 14.92 -10.20 3.84
N ASN A 122 15.08 -8.98 4.35
CA ASN A 122 14.16 -7.86 4.16
C ASN A 122 14.86 -6.64 3.55
N PRO A 123 15.47 -6.79 2.36
CA PRO A 123 16.34 -5.77 1.78
C PRO A 123 15.60 -4.46 1.46
N ASP A 124 14.27 -4.49 1.35
CA ASP A 124 13.46 -3.32 1.02
C ASP A 124 12.71 -2.76 2.24
N SER A 125 13.11 -3.13 3.47
CA SER A 125 12.51 -2.64 4.71
C SER A 125 13.43 -1.65 5.44
N PRO A 126 13.21 -0.34 5.28
CA PRO A 126 13.90 0.69 6.06
C PRO A 126 13.74 0.52 7.57
N GLY A 127 12.61 -0.06 8.02
CA GLY A 127 12.36 -0.33 9.44
C GLY A 127 13.31 -1.38 10.03
N VAL A 128 13.60 -2.45 9.28
CA VAL A 128 14.56 -3.48 9.70
C VAL A 128 15.98 -2.92 9.69
N TYR A 129 16.32 -2.08 8.70
CA TYR A 129 17.58 -1.32 8.69
C TYR A 129 17.72 -0.44 9.94
N GLY A 130 16.71 0.38 10.27
CA GLY A 130 16.76 1.29 11.42
C GLY A 130 17.05 0.53 12.71
N LYS A 131 16.30 -0.55 12.95
CA LYS A 131 16.54 -1.44 14.09
C LYS A 131 17.95 -2.05 14.09
N ALA A 132 18.44 -2.48 12.92
CA ALA A 132 19.79 -3.03 12.81
C ALA A 132 20.88 -2.00 13.14
N ARG A 133 20.72 -0.76 12.63
CA ARG A 133 21.66 0.33 12.90
C ARG A 133 21.68 0.67 14.39
N ASP A 134 20.51 0.96 14.95
CA ASP A 134 20.40 1.43 16.34
C ASP A 134 20.99 0.39 17.30
N VAL A 135 20.67 -0.90 17.12
CA VAL A 135 21.23 -1.98 17.95
C VAL A 135 22.75 -2.08 17.84
N LEU A 136 23.32 -1.97 16.64
CA LEU A 136 24.77 -2.10 16.44
C LEU A 136 25.53 -0.87 16.94
N GLU A 137 24.96 0.33 16.78
CA GLU A 137 25.51 1.57 17.33
C GLU A 137 25.48 1.56 18.86
N ASP A 138 24.35 1.18 19.47
CA ASP A 138 24.21 1.07 20.93
C ASP A 138 25.22 0.08 21.52
N ARG A 139 25.45 -1.03 20.83
CA ARG A 139 26.43 -2.05 21.24
C ARG A 139 27.89 -1.59 21.12
N ALA A 140 28.16 -0.62 20.25
CA ALA A 140 29.48 -0.02 20.11
C ALA A 140 29.77 1.03 21.21
N LEU A 141 28.76 1.45 21.97
CA LEU A 141 28.93 2.38 23.08
C LEU A 141 29.64 1.71 24.26
N GLY A 142 30.53 2.44 24.93
CA GLY A 142 31.24 1.94 26.13
C GLY A 142 30.30 1.56 27.29
N ALA A 143 29.10 2.16 27.35
CA ALA A 143 28.08 1.84 28.36
C ALA A 143 27.45 0.44 28.17
N PHE A 144 27.54 -0.15 26.97
CA PHE A 144 26.91 -1.44 26.67
C PHE A 144 27.36 -2.55 27.64
N ALA A 145 28.67 -2.66 27.88
CA ALA A 145 29.22 -3.69 28.76
C ALA A 145 28.80 -3.50 30.23
N ALA A 146 28.68 -2.24 30.68
CA ALA A 146 28.24 -1.92 32.03
C ALA A 146 26.75 -2.27 32.22
N ASN A 147 25.90 -1.89 31.25
CA ASN A 147 24.46 -2.13 31.30
C ASN A 147 24.09 -3.62 31.19
N ASN A 148 24.98 -4.44 30.62
CA ASN A 148 24.73 -5.86 30.40
C ASN A 148 25.66 -6.76 31.23
N LYS A 149 26.24 -6.25 32.31
CA LYS A 149 27.27 -6.92 33.11
C LYS A 149 26.86 -8.33 33.57
N ALA A 150 25.64 -8.52 34.09
CA ALA A 150 25.19 -9.83 34.57
C ALA A 150 25.06 -10.85 33.44
N ARG A 151 24.57 -10.43 32.27
CA ARG A 151 24.47 -11.29 31.07
C ARG A 151 25.84 -11.64 30.51
N LEU A 152 26.75 -10.67 30.42
CA LEU A 152 28.13 -10.88 29.95
C LEU A 152 28.96 -11.72 30.91
N ALA A 153 28.70 -11.66 32.22
CA ALA A 153 29.34 -12.54 33.20
C ALA A 153 28.99 -14.03 32.99
N VAL A 154 27.86 -14.32 32.36
CA VAL A 154 27.41 -15.68 32.04
C VAL A 154 27.83 -16.11 30.64
N THR A 155 27.70 -15.22 29.65
CA THR A 155 27.86 -15.53 28.23
C THR A 155 29.25 -15.22 27.68
N GLY A 156 30.06 -14.49 28.45
CA GLY A 156 31.40 -14.05 28.07
C GLY A 156 31.42 -12.58 27.63
N ALA A 157 32.63 -12.04 27.52
CA ALA A 157 32.83 -10.71 26.97
C ALA A 157 32.38 -10.65 25.50
N TYR A 158 31.84 -9.50 25.09
CA TYR A 158 31.33 -9.28 23.74
C TYR A 158 31.94 -8.02 23.14
N THR A 159 32.30 -8.12 21.87
CA THR A 159 32.69 -6.99 21.02
C THR A 159 31.89 -7.09 19.72
N PRO A 160 31.17 -6.04 19.30
CA PRO A 160 30.44 -6.07 18.04
C PRO A 160 31.40 -6.23 16.85
N ASP A 161 30.99 -7.00 15.84
CA ASP A 161 31.78 -7.15 14.61
C ASP A 161 31.67 -5.86 13.78
N PRO A 162 32.77 -5.11 13.55
CA PRO A 162 32.74 -3.86 12.80
C PRO A 162 32.24 -4.03 11.36
N ARG A 163 32.29 -5.26 10.81
CA ARG A 163 31.76 -5.58 9.48
C ARG A 163 30.24 -5.51 9.44
N ASN A 164 29.54 -5.85 10.53
CA ASN A 164 28.08 -5.76 10.59
C ASN A 164 27.63 -4.30 10.49
N LEU A 165 28.25 -3.41 11.27
CA LEU A 165 27.94 -1.98 11.22
C LEU A 165 28.25 -1.39 9.84
N THR A 166 29.43 -1.73 9.28
CA THR A 166 29.79 -1.32 7.91
C THR A 166 28.76 -1.76 6.88
N GLU A 167 28.28 -3.01 6.96
CA GLU A 167 27.26 -3.53 6.04
C GLU A 167 25.92 -2.79 6.19
N VAL A 168 25.48 -2.57 7.43
CA VAL A 168 24.23 -1.85 7.73
C VAL A 168 24.28 -0.41 7.21
N LEU A 169 25.38 0.32 7.48
CA LEU A 169 25.56 1.69 7.01
C LEU A 169 25.56 1.79 5.47
N ALA A 170 25.92 0.73 4.74
CA ALA A 170 25.85 0.68 3.28
C ALA A 170 24.45 0.30 2.74
N MET A 171 23.50 -0.12 3.58
CA MET A 171 22.17 -0.54 3.14
C MET A 171 21.33 0.59 2.52
N PRO A 172 21.33 1.84 3.03
CA PRO A 172 20.56 2.92 2.43
C PRO A 172 20.85 3.17 0.96
N ALA A 173 22.13 3.26 0.58
CA ALA A 173 22.53 3.43 -0.82
C ALA A 173 22.05 2.24 -1.69
N LYS A 174 22.26 1.00 -1.23
CA LYS A 174 21.82 -0.20 -1.95
C LYS A 174 20.29 -0.31 -2.06
N GLY A 175 19.57 0.07 -1.00
CA GLY A 175 18.12 0.09 -0.96
C GLY A 175 17.54 1.14 -1.89
N PHE A 176 18.16 2.32 -1.93
CA PHE A 176 17.85 3.37 -2.88
C PHE A 176 18.02 2.91 -4.33
N GLU A 177 19.15 2.29 -4.67
CA GLU A 177 19.41 1.74 -6.01
C GLU A 177 18.37 0.69 -6.42
N ARG A 178 18.05 -0.26 -5.53
CA ARG A 178 16.98 -1.25 -5.78
C ARG A 178 15.64 -0.58 -6.03
N ALA A 179 15.30 0.44 -5.24
CA ALA A 179 14.06 1.19 -5.42
C ALA A 179 14.02 1.90 -6.79
N LEU A 180 15.14 2.51 -7.23
CA LEU A 180 15.23 3.08 -8.58
C LEU A 180 15.15 2.04 -9.69
N GLN A 181 15.70 0.84 -9.49
CA GLN A 181 15.58 -0.25 -10.46
C GLN A 181 14.13 -0.74 -10.61
N LYS A 182 13.40 -0.84 -9.48
CA LYS A 182 11.96 -1.16 -9.49
C LYS A 182 11.16 -0.08 -10.20
N GLU A 183 11.44 1.18 -9.89
CA GLU A 183 10.86 2.34 -10.58
C GLU A 183 11.04 2.23 -12.09
N SER A 184 12.27 1.98 -12.55
CA SER A 184 12.56 1.94 -13.99
C SER A 184 11.93 0.73 -14.69
N THR A 185 11.65 -0.34 -13.96
CA THR A 185 10.90 -1.49 -14.48
C THR A 185 9.40 -1.18 -14.59
N ALA A 186 8.87 -0.39 -13.65
CA ALA A 186 7.46 0.01 -13.59
C ALA A 186 7.13 1.16 -14.56
N PHE A 187 8.02 2.14 -14.71
CA PHE A 187 7.89 3.22 -15.69
C PHE A 187 8.14 2.68 -17.11
N ASN A 188 7.10 2.09 -17.70
CA ASN A 188 7.22 1.34 -18.93
C ASN A 188 6.64 2.10 -20.14
N GLU A 189 7.47 2.41 -21.13
CA GLU A 189 7.02 3.16 -22.32
C GLU A 189 5.99 2.41 -23.19
N GLU A 190 5.98 1.08 -23.17
CA GLU A 190 4.94 0.31 -23.86
C GLU A 190 3.56 0.56 -23.24
N TYR A 191 3.49 0.64 -21.91
CA TYR A 191 2.28 1.02 -21.20
C TYR A 191 1.83 2.43 -21.58
N LEU A 192 2.75 3.41 -21.60
CA LEU A 192 2.46 4.80 -21.97
C LEU A 192 1.94 4.92 -23.40
N ARG A 193 2.60 4.24 -24.37
CA ARG A 193 2.12 4.19 -25.75
C ARG A 193 0.74 3.54 -25.86
N GLY A 194 0.50 2.47 -25.12
CA GLY A 194 -0.81 1.81 -25.09
C GLY A 194 -1.91 2.72 -24.57
N ILE A 195 -1.64 3.53 -23.54
CA ILE A 195 -2.56 4.57 -23.05
C ILE A 195 -2.86 5.61 -24.14
N VAL A 196 -1.83 6.16 -24.78
CA VAL A 196 -2.04 7.15 -25.85
C VAL A 196 -2.86 6.55 -27.00
N GLN A 197 -2.56 5.31 -27.39
CA GLN A 197 -3.32 4.60 -28.43
C GLN A 197 -4.78 4.40 -28.03
N ARG A 198 -5.06 4.10 -26.76
CA ARG A 198 -6.42 3.96 -26.22
C ARG A 198 -7.22 5.24 -26.38
N VAL A 199 -6.64 6.37 -26.02
CA VAL A 199 -7.26 7.69 -26.15
C VAL A 199 -7.41 8.10 -27.62
N ALA A 200 -6.44 7.76 -28.46
CA ALA A 200 -6.47 8.08 -29.89
C ALA A 200 -7.54 7.30 -30.67
N THR A 201 -7.81 6.05 -30.29
CA THR A 201 -8.75 5.14 -30.98
C THR A 201 -10.15 5.13 -30.37
N ARG A 202 -10.39 5.89 -29.31
CA ARG A 202 -11.69 5.95 -28.65
C ARG A 202 -12.77 6.48 -29.61
N PRO A 203 -13.93 5.81 -29.72
CA PRO A 203 -15.07 6.33 -30.46
C PRO A 203 -15.54 7.66 -29.86
N GLU A 204 -15.71 8.67 -30.70
CA GLU A 204 -16.17 10.01 -30.28
C GLU A 204 -17.69 10.13 -30.29
N ASP A 205 -18.38 9.21 -30.97
CA ASP A 205 -19.84 9.13 -30.97
C ASP A 205 -20.31 8.17 -29.88
N PRO A 206 -20.85 8.68 -28.74
CA PRO A 206 -21.33 7.82 -27.67
C PRO A 206 -22.60 7.04 -28.04
N THR A 207 -23.24 7.36 -29.17
CA THR A 207 -24.44 6.65 -29.67
C THR A 207 -24.09 5.46 -30.56
N ASP A 208 -22.82 5.33 -30.99
CA ASP A 208 -22.33 4.14 -31.68
C ASP A 208 -21.92 3.07 -30.67
N PHE A 209 -22.93 2.37 -30.15
CA PHE A 209 -22.74 1.29 -29.19
C PHE A 209 -21.86 0.15 -29.74
N ALA A 210 -21.93 -0.12 -31.04
CA ALA A 210 -21.14 -1.18 -31.67
C ALA A 210 -19.65 -0.82 -31.69
N ALA A 211 -19.30 0.40 -32.12
CA ALA A 211 -17.92 0.88 -32.09
C ALA A 211 -17.40 0.98 -30.65
N THR A 212 -18.23 1.43 -29.71
CA THR A 212 -17.88 1.50 -28.28
C THR A 212 -17.58 0.12 -27.71
N GLN A 213 -18.45 -0.86 -27.94
CA GLN A 213 -18.24 -2.24 -27.47
C GLN A 213 -17.00 -2.88 -28.12
N ALA A 214 -16.80 -2.67 -29.42
CA ALA A 214 -15.62 -3.16 -30.13
C ALA A 214 -14.32 -2.55 -29.57
N TRP A 215 -14.33 -1.24 -29.28
CA TRP A 215 -13.21 -0.56 -28.64
C TRP A 215 -12.93 -1.12 -27.25
N VAL A 216 -13.96 -1.29 -26.40
CA VAL A 216 -13.81 -1.89 -25.06
C VAL A 216 -13.20 -3.29 -25.14
N ASN A 217 -13.69 -4.14 -26.05
CA ASN A 217 -13.17 -5.48 -26.25
C ASN A 217 -11.70 -5.48 -26.70
N ALA A 218 -11.32 -4.54 -27.58
CA ALA A 218 -9.94 -4.37 -28.03
C ALA A 218 -8.98 -3.93 -26.90
N GLN A 219 -9.49 -3.38 -25.79
CA GLN A 219 -8.67 -3.00 -24.63
C GLN A 219 -8.42 -4.14 -23.64
N GLN A 220 -9.14 -5.26 -23.72
CA GLN A 220 -8.99 -6.37 -22.78
C GLN A 220 -7.54 -6.91 -22.69
N PRO A 221 -6.83 -7.15 -23.81
CA PRO A 221 -5.44 -7.61 -23.74
C PRO A 221 -4.50 -6.61 -23.06
N PHE A 222 -4.75 -5.31 -23.24
CA PHE A 222 -3.97 -4.26 -22.58
C PHE A 222 -4.19 -4.34 -21.06
N VAL A 223 -5.44 -4.34 -20.60
CA VAL A 223 -5.76 -4.41 -19.16
C VAL A 223 -5.19 -5.69 -18.53
N GLN A 224 -5.33 -6.83 -19.21
CA GLN A 224 -4.81 -8.11 -18.73
C GLN A 224 -3.29 -8.13 -18.62
N LYS A 225 -2.57 -7.53 -19.60
CA LYS A 225 -1.10 -7.48 -19.60
C LYS A 225 -0.53 -6.72 -18.39
N TRP A 226 -1.23 -5.67 -17.94
CA TRP A 226 -0.73 -4.79 -16.88
C TRP A 226 -1.33 -5.10 -15.49
N SER A 227 -2.22 -6.09 -15.39
CA SER A 227 -2.85 -6.52 -14.13
C SER A 227 -1.87 -7.02 -13.05
N LYS A 228 -0.63 -7.39 -13.45
CA LYS A 228 0.44 -7.79 -12.53
C LYS A 228 0.93 -6.65 -11.62
N PHE A 229 0.63 -5.40 -11.96
CA PHE A 229 0.94 -4.25 -11.12
C PHE A 229 -0.20 -4.00 -10.13
N PRO A 230 0.08 -3.48 -8.93
CA PRO A 230 -0.96 -3.12 -7.95
C PRO A 230 -2.02 -2.20 -8.58
N GLY A 231 -3.28 -2.65 -8.59
CA GLY A 231 -4.38 -1.91 -9.22
C GLY A 231 -4.31 -1.82 -10.75
N GLY A 232 -3.44 -2.60 -11.40
CA GLY A 232 -3.24 -2.58 -12.85
C GLY A 232 -2.49 -1.34 -13.36
N ASP A 233 -1.86 -0.54 -12.49
CA ASP A 233 -1.22 0.73 -12.86
C ASP A 233 0.31 0.72 -12.60
N PRO A 234 1.12 0.49 -13.65
CA PRO A 234 2.57 0.64 -13.61
C PRO A 234 3.05 2.03 -13.16
N LEU A 235 2.31 3.12 -13.42
CA LEU A 235 2.72 4.46 -13.01
C LEU A 235 2.60 4.67 -11.51
N LYS A 236 1.57 4.10 -10.87
CA LYS A 236 1.46 4.02 -9.42
C LYS A 236 2.61 3.23 -8.81
N ALA A 237 2.89 2.02 -9.32
CA ALA A 237 4.01 1.20 -8.83
C ALA A 237 5.37 1.91 -8.96
N SER A 238 5.56 2.68 -10.03
CA SER A 238 6.73 3.53 -10.23
C SER A 238 6.85 4.64 -9.17
N ARG A 239 5.75 5.36 -8.89
CA ARG A 239 5.72 6.36 -7.80
C ARG A 239 5.96 5.75 -6.42
N ASP A 240 5.33 4.63 -6.11
CA ASP A 240 5.54 3.91 -4.85
C ASP A 240 7.02 3.53 -4.65
N SER A 241 7.69 3.13 -5.75
CA SER A 241 9.13 2.85 -5.75
C SER A 241 9.98 4.10 -5.51
N LEU A 242 9.60 5.26 -6.06
CA LEU A 242 10.23 6.55 -5.74
C LEU A 242 9.94 6.99 -4.30
N GLY A 243 8.79 6.63 -3.73
CA GLY A 243 8.47 6.79 -2.32
C GLY A 243 9.42 5.98 -1.44
N LEU A 244 9.66 4.72 -1.79
CA LEU A 244 10.65 3.88 -1.11
C LEU A 244 12.07 4.45 -1.24
N ALA A 245 12.45 4.94 -2.41
CA ALA A 245 13.74 5.61 -2.63
C ALA A 245 13.88 6.85 -1.71
N ARG A 246 12.82 7.65 -1.52
CA ARG A 246 12.82 8.74 -0.55
C ARG A 246 13.08 8.25 0.87
N THR A 247 12.40 7.19 1.31
CA THR A 247 12.59 6.63 2.65
C THR A 247 14.03 6.18 2.86
N TRP A 248 14.65 5.52 1.86
CA TRP A 248 16.07 5.16 1.91
C TRP A 248 17.00 6.36 1.92
N GLY A 249 16.70 7.41 1.14
CA GLY A 249 17.46 8.66 1.16
C GLY A 249 17.47 9.33 2.54
N HIS A 250 16.35 9.32 3.26
CA HIS A 250 16.28 9.81 4.65
C HIS A 250 16.92 8.87 5.68
N ALA A 251 17.02 7.58 5.35
CA ALA A 251 17.60 6.57 6.22
C ALA A 251 19.15 6.57 6.19
N ALA A 252 19.77 7.28 5.23
CA ALA A 252 21.23 7.41 5.15
C ALA A 252 21.82 7.93 6.47
N ALA A 253 22.92 7.33 6.91
CA ALA A 253 23.59 7.74 8.14
C ALA A 253 24.31 9.09 8.00
N ASP A 254 24.87 9.35 6.80
CA ASP A 254 25.45 10.64 6.45
C ASP A 254 24.41 11.55 5.78
N GLN A 255 24.28 12.77 6.29
CA GLN A 255 23.35 13.77 5.75
C GLN A 255 23.71 14.18 4.32
N ALA A 256 25.01 14.26 3.99
CA ALA A 256 25.45 14.63 2.64
C ALA A 256 25.14 13.52 1.62
N GLU A 257 25.38 12.26 1.98
CA GLU A 257 24.92 11.11 1.20
C GLU A 257 23.39 11.10 1.01
N GLY A 258 22.63 11.27 2.09
CA GLY A 258 21.17 11.34 2.03
C GLY A 258 20.67 12.44 1.08
N ALA A 259 21.25 13.64 1.16
CA ALA A 259 20.93 14.74 0.25
C ALA A 259 21.23 14.40 -1.22
N LYS A 260 22.36 13.74 -1.49
CA LYS A 260 22.74 13.28 -2.85
C LYS A 260 21.73 12.26 -3.41
N LEU A 261 21.31 11.29 -2.60
CA LEU A 261 20.31 10.30 -3.01
C LEU A 261 18.96 10.97 -3.31
N LEU A 262 18.51 11.88 -2.45
CA LEU A 262 17.26 12.62 -2.66
C LEU A 262 17.31 13.52 -3.91
N ALA A 263 18.45 14.13 -4.19
CA ALA A 263 18.66 14.89 -5.43
C ALA A 263 18.55 13.99 -6.68
N GLN A 264 19.13 12.79 -6.65
CA GLN A 264 19.02 11.82 -7.75
C GLN A 264 17.58 11.36 -7.96
N ARG A 265 16.81 11.15 -6.88
CA ARG A 265 15.37 10.87 -6.97
C ARG A 265 14.61 12.01 -7.65
N ASN A 266 14.88 13.25 -7.24
CA ASN A 266 14.23 14.43 -7.83
C ASN A 266 14.56 14.57 -9.32
N GLN A 267 15.81 14.30 -9.73
CA GLN A 267 16.19 14.26 -11.14
C GLN A 267 15.39 13.18 -11.91
N ARG A 268 15.17 12.01 -11.30
CA ARG A 268 14.33 10.96 -11.90
C ARG A 268 12.88 11.43 -12.08
N ILE A 269 12.30 12.09 -11.07
CA ILE A 269 10.96 12.68 -11.16
C ILE A 269 10.88 13.68 -12.32
N GLU A 270 11.83 14.60 -12.43
CA GLU A 270 11.86 15.59 -13.51
C GLU A 270 11.94 14.93 -14.89
N GLN A 271 12.75 13.87 -15.04
CA GLN A 271 12.81 13.08 -16.26
C GLN A 271 11.45 12.43 -16.60
N ARG A 272 10.73 11.90 -15.61
CA ARG A 272 9.41 11.28 -15.83
C ARG A 272 8.36 12.32 -16.20
N VAL A 273 8.30 13.44 -15.47
CA VAL A 273 7.41 14.57 -15.80
C VAL A 273 7.69 15.06 -17.22
N ALA A 274 8.95 15.26 -17.59
CA ALA A 274 9.32 15.68 -18.95
C ALA A 274 8.89 14.66 -20.01
N THR A 275 9.06 13.36 -19.74
CA THR A 275 8.64 12.29 -20.67
C THR A 275 7.13 12.30 -20.87
N LEU A 276 6.36 12.35 -19.77
CA LEU A 276 4.90 12.36 -19.82
C LEU A 276 4.35 13.60 -20.53
N THR A 277 4.90 14.78 -20.22
CA THR A 277 4.41 16.07 -20.76
C THR A 277 4.88 16.38 -22.18
N LYS A 278 6.04 15.86 -22.61
CA LYS A 278 6.57 16.12 -23.96
C LYS A 278 6.23 15.02 -24.97
N SER A 279 6.31 13.76 -24.55
CA SER A 279 6.17 12.62 -25.48
C SER A 279 4.80 11.97 -25.42
N TYR A 280 4.08 12.12 -24.29
CA TYR A 280 2.84 11.37 -24.04
C TYR A 280 1.66 12.24 -23.59
N ALA A 281 1.74 13.56 -23.82
CA ALA A 281 0.67 14.50 -23.46
C ALA A 281 -0.65 14.27 -24.21
N GLY A 282 -0.66 13.41 -25.24
CA GLY A 282 -1.86 13.01 -25.99
C GLY A 282 -2.88 12.19 -25.19
N ALA A 283 -2.60 11.86 -23.92
CA ALA A 283 -3.55 11.23 -23.01
C ALA A 283 -3.70 12.06 -21.72
N PRO A 284 -4.93 12.45 -21.32
CA PRO A 284 -5.18 13.21 -20.10
C PRO A 284 -4.65 12.51 -18.84
N GLU A 285 -4.82 11.19 -18.74
CA GLU A 285 -4.37 10.41 -17.58
C GLU A 285 -2.84 10.44 -17.39
N LEU A 286 -2.06 10.64 -18.46
CA LEU A 286 -0.60 10.79 -18.37
C LEU A 286 -0.17 12.19 -17.94
N LEU A 287 -0.96 13.22 -18.24
CA LEU A 287 -0.76 14.56 -17.69
C LEU A 287 -1.14 14.62 -16.21
N ALA A 288 -2.22 13.94 -15.81
CA ALA A 288 -2.58 13.76 -14.41
C ALA A 288 -1.45 13.05 -13.64
N ALA A 289 -0.92 11.96 -14.19
CA ALA A 289 0.24 11.29 -13.62
C ALA A 289 1.47 12.22 -13.53
N ALA A 290 1.71 13.08 -14.53
CA ALA A 290 2.81 14.05 -14.47
C ALA A 290 2.63 15.07 -13.32
N ILE A 291 1.40 15.53 -13.06
CA ILE A 291 1.08 16.36 -11.89
C ILE A 291 1.38 15.60 -10.60
N ASP A 292 0.97 14.33 -10.52
CA ASP A 292 1.25 13.50 -9.36
C ASP A 292 2.76 13.33 -9.09
N TYR A 293 3.57 13.03 -10.12
CA TYR A 293 5.03 12.99 -10.00
C TYR A 293 5.60 14.32 -9.52
N GLN A 294 5.08 15.43 -10.04
CA GLN A 294 5.50 16.78 -9.62
C GLN A 294 5.09 17.06 -8.17
N GLY A 295 3.97 16.52 -7.70
CA GLY A 295 3.52 16.56 -6.31
C GLY A 295 4.49 15.88 -5.35
N ASP A 296 5.11 14.77 -5.80
CA ASP A 296 6.11 13.99 -5.08
C ASP A 296 7.52 14.60 -5.08
N PHE A 297 7.73 15.71 -5.80
CA PHE A 297 9.01 16.42 -5.85
C PHE A 297 9.35 17.03 -4.48
N LEU A 298 10.56 16.76 -3.99
CA LEU A 298 11.01 17.31 -2.70
C LEU A 298 11.65 18.67 -2.89
N THR A 299 11.03 19.69 -2.32
CA THR A 299 11.55 21.05 -2.30
C THR A 299 10.96 21.81 -1.13
N GLU A 300 11.74 22.75 -0.58
CA GLU A 300 11.25 23.72 0.41
C GLU A 300 10.45 24.84 -0.25
N ASP A 301 10.67 25.10 -1.55
CA ASP A 301 9.92 26.10 -2.32
C ASP A 301 8.64 25.49 -2.89
N HIS A 302 7.62 25.40 -2.03
CA HIS A 302 6.29 24.95 -2.42
C HIS A 302 5.69 25.78 -3.56
N THR A 303 6.02 27.07 -3.64
CA THR A 303 5.53 27.96 -4.70
C THR A 303 6.10 27.56 -6.07
N ALA A 304 7.38 27.23 -6.14
CA ALA A 304 7.98 26.71 -7.37
C ALA A 304 7.37 25.36 -7.79
N LYS A 305 7.07 24.48 -6.83
CA LYS A 305 6.39 23.21 -7.10
C LYS A 305 5.01 23.44 -7.71
N ASP A 306 4.23 24.34 -7.13
CA ASP A 306 2.87 24.67 -7.59
C ASP A 306 2.91 25.28 -9.00
N LYS A 307 3.83 26.20 -9.28
CA LYS A 307 4.04 26.76 -10.63
C LYS A 307 4.35 25.69 -11.69
N ARG A 308 5.14 24.66 -11.33
CA ARG A 308 5.43 23.54 -12.24
C ARG A 308 4.17 22.72 -12.52
N MET A 309 3.35 22.44 -11.51
CA MET A 309 2.07 21.76 -11.71
C MET A 309 1.11 22.61 -12.56
N ASP A 310 1.05 23.92 -12.34
CA ASP A 310 0.21 24.84 -13.11
C ASP A 310 0.61 24.93 -14.59
N THR A 311 1.90 24.76 -14.89
CA THR A 311 2.38 24.65 -16.27
C THR A 311 1.77 23.43 -16.97
N ILE A 312 1.71 22.29 -16.27
CA ILE A 312 1.10 21.05 -16.79
C ILE A 312 -0.42 21.23 -16.95
N ARG A 313 -1.08 21.87 -15.96
CA ARG A 313 -2.52 22.19 -16.04
C ARG A 313 -2.84 23.11 -17.21
N THR A 314 -2.01 24.11 -17.46
CA THR A 314 -2.15 25.03 -18.60
C THR A 314 -2.04 24.27 -19.93
N GLN A 315 -1.05 23.37 -20.04
CA GLN A 315 -0.92 22.50 -21.22
C GLN A 315 -2.15 21.61 -21.41
N ALA A 316 -2.68 21.01 -20.33
CA ALA A 316 -3.91 20.23 -20.38
C ALA A 316 -5.09 21.08 -20.87
N GLY A 317 -5.25 22.31 -20.38
CA GLY A 317 -6.29 23.23 -20.84
C GLY A 317 -6.22 23.53 -22.34
N GLN A 318 -5.02 23.78 -22.88
CA GLN A 318 -4.81 24.01 -24.31
C GLN A 318 -5.14 22.78 -25.18
N LEU A 319 -4.80 21.57 -24.69
CA LEU A 319 -5.17 20.32 -25.34
C LEU A 319 -6.68 20.08 -25.26
N GLY A 320 -7.33 20.47 -24.16
CA GLY A 320 -8.78 20.52 -24.01
C GLY A 320 -9.44 21.41 -25.06
N ASP A 321 -8.95 22.64 -25.22
CA ASP A 321 -9.43 23.58 -26.25
C ASP A 321 -9.24 23.01 -27.68
N THR A 322 -8.12 22.33 -27.92
CA THR A 322 -7.85 21.65 -29.19
C THR A 322 -8.79 20.47 -29.43
N ALA A 323 -9.07 19.65 -28.42
CA ALA A 323 -10.03 18.55 -28.53
C ALA A 323 -11.46 19.07 -28.73
N ASN A 324 -11.84 20.12 -28.00
CA ASN A 324 -13.15 20.74 -28.07
C ASN A 324 -13.42 21.34 -29.46
N SER A 325 -12.45 22.02 -30.07
CA SER A 325 -12.58 22.56 -31.44
C SER A 325 -12.73 21.47 -32.51
N LYS A 326 -12.26 20.25 -32.23
CA LYS A 326 -12.46 19.05 -33.06
C LYS A 326 -13.72 18.26 -32.70
N GLN A 327 -14.59 18.82 -31.85
CA GLN A 327 -15.81 18.18 -31.34
C GLN A 327 -15.58 16.85 -30.60
N ARG A 328 -14.35 16.63 -30.09
CA ARG A 328 -13.99 15.48 -29.25
C ARG A 328 -14.33 15.77 -27.79
N TYR A 329 -15.61 15.98 -27.52
CA TYR A 329 -16.09 16.56 -26.26
C TYR A 329 -15.76 15.72 -25.01
N ALA A 330 -15.80 14.39 -25.12
CA ALA A 330 -15.38 13.51 -24.03
C ALA A 330 -13.90 13.72 -23.67
N LEU A 331 -13.03 13.79 -24.68
CA LEU A 331 -11.60 14.03 -24.50
C LEU A 331 -11.32 15.44 -23.96
N ALA A 332 -12.03 16.44 -24.47
CA ALA A 332 -11.92 17.80 -23.98
C ALA A 332 -12.26 17.89 -22.48
N ALA A 333 -13.35 17.26 -22.06
CA ALA A 333 -13.77 17.23 -20.66
C ALA A 333 -12.72 16.60 -19.74
N GLU A 334 -12.06 15.53 -20.17
CA GLU A 334 -10.98 14.89 -19.41
C GLU A 334 -9.76 15.81 -19.26
N TYR A 335 -9.33 16.46 -20.35
CA TYR A 335 -8.24 17.44 -20.28
C TYR A 335 -8.57 18.64 -19.38
N TYR A 336 -9.79 19.17 -19.47
CA TYR A 336 -10.22 20.27 -18.62
C TYR A 336 -10.29 19.86 -17.15
N SER A 337 -10.68 18.62 -16.85
CA SER A 337 -10.64 18.09 -15.48
C SER A 337 -9.21 18.04 -14.95
N VAL A 338 -8.24 17.60 -15.76
CA VAL A 338 -6.81 17.63 -15.38
C VAL A 338 -6.31 19.07 -15.21
N ALA A 339 -6.81 20.01 -16.01
CA ALA A 339 -6.48 21.42 -15.90
C ALA A 339 -7.11 22.12 -14.67
N GLY A 340 -8.03 21.47 -13.96
CA GLY A 340 -8.83 22.10 -12.89
C GLY A 340 -9.85 23.11 -13.40
N GLN A 341 -10.30 22.98 -14.65
CA GLN A 341 -11.26 23.87 -15.32
C GLN A 341 -12.65 23.23 -15.35
N ASP A 342 -13.25 23.03 -14.17
CA ASP A 342 -14.48 22.24 -14.01
C ASP A 342 -15.67 22.76 -14.83
N GLU A 343 -15.81 24.08 -14.95
CA GLU A 343 -16.87 24.70 -15.78
C GLU A 343 -16.73 24.34 -17.26
N LYS A 344 -15.50 24.37 -17.80
CA LYS A 344 -15.24 23.95 -19.19
C LYS A 344 -15.42 22.45 -19.36
N ALA A 345 -15.01 21.66 -18.35
CA ALA A 345 -15.23 20.21 -18.37
C ALA A 345 -16.73 19.89 -18.42
N GLN A 346 -17.55 20.58 -17.63
CA GLN A 346 -19.00 20.42 -17.65
C GLN A 346 -19.62 20.88 -18.97
N ALA A 347 -19.22 22.05 -19.49
CA ALA A 347 -19.69 22.54 -20.78
C ALA A 347 -19.41 21.56 -21.94
N ALA A 348 -18.24 20.91 -21.94
CA ALA A 348 -17.90 19.87 -22.90
C ALA A 348 -18.80 18.63 -22.74
N ARG A 349 -19.05 18.16 -21.51
CA ARG A 349 -20.00 17.05 -21.25
C ARG A 349 -21.41 17.39 -21.72
N ASP A 350 -21.89 18.60 -21.47
CA ASP A 350 -23.20 19.06 -21.91
C ASP A 350 -23.29 19.13 -23.45
N ALA A 351 -22.22 19.58 -24.12
CA ALA A 351 -22.14 19.58 -25.59
C ALA A 351 -22.18 18.16 -26.16
N MET A 352 -21.48 17.21 -25.54
CA MET A 352 -21.53 15.79 -25.89
C MET A 352 -22.96 15.23 -25.75
N GLN A 353 -23.64 15.53 -24.64
CA GLN A 353 -25.00 15.06 -24.39
C GLN A 353 -25.99 15.65 -25.41
N LYS A 354 -25.87 16.94 -25.73
CA LYS A 354 -26.70 17.58 -26.76
C LYS A 354 -26.48 16.94 -28.14
N LEU A 355 -25.23 16.64 -28.49
CA LEU A 355 -24.90 15.97 -29.75
C LEU A 355 -25.49 14.56 -29.80
N ALA A 356 -25.38 13.80 -28.72
CA ALA A 356 -25.96 12.46 -28.61
C ALA A 356 -27.49 12.49 -28.74
N MET A 357 -28.16 13.39 -28.03
CA MET A 357 -29.61 13.58 -28.11
C MET A 357 -30.05 13.96 -29.53
N ALA A 358 -29.35 14.90 -30.17
CA ALA A 358 -29.65 15.29 -31.55
C ALA A 358 -29.52 14.12 -32.54
N LYS A 359 -28.53 13.24 -32.35
CA LYS A 359 -28.34 12.03 -33.18
C LYS A 359 -29.37 10.95 -32.90
N MET A 360 -29.82 10.80 -31.66
CA MET A 360 -30.85 9.82 -31.27
C MET A 360 -32.27 10.30 -31.58
N GLN A 361 -32.52 11.61 -31.72
CA GLN A 361 -33.85 12.18 -31.94
C GLN A 361 -34.63 11.49 -33.07
N PRO A 362 -34.05 11.21 -34.26
CA PRO A 362 -34.78 10.51 -35.33
C PRO A 362 -35.23 9.10 -34.92
N GLN A 363 -34.44 8.38 -34.13
CA GLN A 363 -34.81 7.05 -33.62
C GLN A 363 -35.89 7.15 -32.55
N ILE A 364 -35.82 8.17 -31.68
CA ILE A 364 -36.83 8.47 -30.68
C ILE A 364 -38.16 8.80 -31.35
N ASP A 365 -38.16 9.67 -32.38
CA ASP A 365 -39.35 10.04 -33.14
C ASP A 365 -39.97 8.83 -33.85
N GLN A 366 -39.14 7.97 -34.46
CA GLN A 366 -39.59 6.72 -35.07
C GLN A 366 -40.21 5.76 -34.03
N ALA A 367 -39.58 5.61 -32.87
CA ALA A 367 -40.09 4.78 -31.79
C ALA A 367 -41.42 5.31 -31.23
N GLN A 368 -41.56 6.63 -31.09
CA GLN A 368 -42.81 7.27 -30.67
C GLN A 368 -43.93 7.02 -31.70
N GLN A 369 -43.65 7.19 -33.00
CA GLN A 369 -44.63 6.91 -34.05
C GLN A 369 -45.01 5.42 -34.11
N GLN A 370 -44.08 4.50 -33.84
CA GLN A 370 -44.39 3.07 -33.74
C GLN A 370 -45.26 2.79 -32.51
N ALA A 371 -44.93 3.37 -31.36
CA ALA A 371 -45.72 3.23 -30.15
C ALA A 371 -47.14 3.79 -30.32
N GLU A 372 -47.31 4.93 -31.00
CA GLU A 372 -48.62 5.49 -31.33
C GLU A 372 -49.39 4.62 -32.32
N ARG A 373 -48.74 4.06 -33.34
CA ARG A 373 -49.37 3.10 -34.26
C ARG A 373 -49.87 1.86 -33.53
N ILE A 374 -49.04 1.27 -32.68
CA ILE A 374 -49.43 0.14 -31.83
C ILE A 374 -50.60 0.57 -30.94
N LYS A 375 -50.50 1.70 -30.24
CA LYS A 375 -51.59 2.21 -29.39
C LYS A 375 -52.91 2.34 -30.17
N GLN A 376 -52.88 2.87 -31.39
CA GLN A 376 -54.06 2.99 -32.26
C GLN A 376 -54.62 1.63 -32.70
N GLU A 377 -53.75 0.68 -33.05
CA GLU A 377 -54.15 -0.68 -33.42
C GLU A 377 -54.81 -1.44 -32.25
N TYR A 378 -54.32 -1.23 -31.02
CA TYR A 378 -54.84 -1.88 -29.82
C TYR A 378 -55.92 -1.05 -29.08
N SER A 379 -56.17 0.19 -29.48
CA SER A 379 -57.26 1.01 -28.95
C SER A 379 -58.57 0.89 -29.74
N ASP A 380 -58.55 0.24 -30.91
CA ASP A 380 -59.74 -0.05 -31.70
C ASP A 380 -60.43 -1.32 -31.17
N PRO A 381 -61.63 -1.21 -30.54
CA PRO A 381 -62.33 -2.35 -29.97
C PRO A 381 -62.64 -3.45 -30.98
N ALA A 382 -62.85 -3.10 -32.26
CA ALA A 382 -63.14 -4.05 -33.31
C ALA A 382 -61.91 -4.87 -33.70
N LYS A 383 -60.72 -4.24 -33.73
CA LYS A 383 -59.45 -4.95 -33.97
C LYS A 383 -59.07 -5.84 -32.80
N VAL A 384 -59.27 -5.36 -31.57
CA VAL A 384 -59.05 -6.19 -30.36
C VAL A 384 -59.99 -7.40 -30.37
N GLN A 385 -61.24 -7.23 -30.80
CA GLN A 385 -62.20 -8.34 -30.93
C GLN A 385 -61.80 -9.30 -32.05
N ALA A 386 -61.40 -8.80 -33.22
CA ALA A 386 -60.90 -9.64 -34.31
C ALA A 386 -59.65 -10.45 -33.91
N MET A 387 -58.74 -9.86 -33.12
CA MET A 387 -57.56 -10.55 -32.60
C MET A 387 -57.95 -11.65 -31.59
N LYS A 388 -58.95 -11.39 -30.73
CA LYS A 388 -59.51 -12.42 -29.83
C LYS A 388 -60.16 -13.56 -30.62
N ASP A 389 -60.91 -13.24 -31.66
CA ASP A 389 -61.57 -14.23 -32.51
C ASP A 389 -60.54 -15.07 -33.29
N GLN A 390 -59.45 -14.45 -33.75
CA GLN A 390 -58.34 -15.13 -34.41
C GLN A 390 -57.54 -16.02 -33.45
N ALA A 391 -57.32 -15.56 -32.21
CA ALA A 391 -56.71 -16.36 -31.15
C ALA A 391 -57.59 -17.57 -30.76
N LEU A 392 -58.90 -17.39 -30.64
CA LEU A 392 -59.87 -18.46 -30.41
C LEU A 392 -59.90 -19.47 -31.56
N ALA A 393 -59.84 -19.00 -32.81
CA ALA A 393 -59.79 -19.86 -33.98
C ALA A 393 -58.49 -20.67 -34.05
N MET A 394 -57.35 -20.06 -33.71
CA MET A 394 -56.05 -20.75 -33.64
C MET A 394 -56.02 -21.78 -32.51
N GLN A 395 -56.58 -21.45 -31.33
CA GLN A 395 -56.70 -22.39 -30.22
C GLN A 395 -57.58 -23.60 -30.59
N LYS A 396 -58.70 -23.38 -31.30
CA LYS A 396 -59.53 -24.47 -31.83
C LYS A 396 -58.76 -25.35 -32.82
N ARG A 397 -58.00 -24.77 -33.76
CA ARG A 397 -57.15 -25.53 -34.69
C ARG A 397 -56.10 -26.37 -33.97
N LEU A 398 -55.47 -25.84 -32.93
CA LEU A 398 -54.50 -26.58 -32.12
C LEU A 398 -55.16 -27.74 -31.36
N GLN A 399 -56.36 -27.53 -30.80
CA GLN A 399 -57.12 -28.62 -30.16
C GLN A 399 -57.57 -29.68 -31.17
N GLU A 400 -57.98 -29.30 -32.37
CA GLU A 400 -58.34 -30.23 -33.44
C GLU A 400 -57.13 -31.03 -33.93
N GLN A 401 -55.96 -30.39 -34.08
CA GLN A 401 -54.71 -31.10 -34.38
C GLN A 401 -54.30 -32.05 -33.26
N GLN A 402 -54.48 -31.67 -31.98
CA GLN A 402 -54.22 -32.56 -30.86
C GLN A 402 -55.19 -33.76 -30.84
N LYS A 403 -56.48 -33.55 -31.14
CA LYS A 403 -57.47 -34.63 -31.26
C LYS A 403 -57.22 -35.53 -32.48
N ALA A 404 -56.80 -34.97 -33.60
CA ALA A 404 -56.41 -35.73 -34.79
C ALA A 404 -55.17 -36.58 -34.50
N ASN A 405 -54.14 -36.00 -33.88
CA ASN A 405 -52.94 -36.74 -33.48
C ASN A 405 -53.21 -37.83 -32.43
N ALA A 406 -54.18 -37.62 -31.54
CA ALA A 406 -54.64 -38.66 -30.61
C ALA A 406 -55.35 -39.81 -31.33
N LYS A 407 -56.19 -39.53 -32.34
CA LYS A 407 -56.82 -40.56 -33.18
C LYS A 407 -55.81 -41.33 -34.03
N THR A 408 -54.78 -40.67 -34.56
CA THR A 408 -53.71 -41.33 -35.34
C THR A 408 -52.83 -42.21 -34.45
N LYS A 409 -52.62 -41.82 -33.18
CA LYS A 409 -51.94 -42.67 -32.18
C LYS A 409 -52.76 -43.89 -31.77
N ALA A 410 -54.08 -43.75 -31.59
CA ALA A 410 -54.97 -44.87 -31.30
C ALA A 410 -54.99 -45.87 -32.47
N LYS A 411 -55.08 -45.40 -33.71
CA LYS A 411 -55.07 -46.27 -34.90
C LYS A 411 -53.75 -47.01 -35.09
N LYS A 412 -52.61 -46.36 -34.78
CA LYS A 412 -51.30 -47.04 -34.75
C LYS A 412 -51.13 -48.03 -33.61
N ALA A 413 -51.86 -47.88 -32.50
CA ALA A 413 -51.86 -48.84 -31.40
C ALA A 413 -52.69 -50.07 -31.79
N ASP A 414 -53.87 -49.89 -32.39
CA ASP A 414 -54.70 -50.99 -32.93
C ASP A 414 -53.98 -51.76 -34.05
N ASP A 415 -53.28 -51.05 -34.95
CA ASP A 415 -52.47 -51.69 -36.01
C ASP A 415 -51.27 -52.46 -35.42
N LEU A 416 -50.69 -52.02 -34.29
CA LEU A 416 -49.61 -52.73 -33.59
C LEU A 416 -50.11 -53.97 -32.82
N GLU A 417 -51.32 -53.92 -32.24
CA GLU A 417 -51.94 -55.09 -31.60
C GLU A 417 -52.27 -56.18 -32.65
N SER A 418 -52.72 -55.78 -33.84
CA SER A 418 -52.92 -56.67 -34.98
C SER A 418 -51.62 -57.31 -35.50
N GLU A 419 -50.48 -56.60 -35.48
CA GLU A 419 -49.19 -57.14 -35.95
C GLU A 419 -48.44 -57.96 -34.87
N LEU A 420 -48.74 -57.75 -33.58
CA LEU A 420 -48.10 -58.48 -32.47
C LEU A 420 -48.89 -59.71 -31.99
N GLY A 421 -50.05 -60.00 -32.58
CA GLY A 421 -50.78 -61.25 -32.36
C GLY A 421 -51.23 -61.48 -30.92
N LEU A 422 -51.78 -60.43 -30.28
CA LEU A 422 -52.50 -60.52 -29.01
C LEU A 422 -54.02 -60.57 -29.23
#